data_AF-A0A1H3RJC4-F1
#
_entry.id   AF-A0A1H3RJC4-F1
#
_cell.length_a   1.000
_cell.length_b   1.000
_cell.length_c   1.000
_cell.angle_alpha   90.00
_cell.angle_beta   90.00
_cell.angle_gamma   90.00
#
_symmetry.space_group_name_H-M   'P 1'
#
loop_
_entity.id
_entity.type
_entity.pdbx_description
1 polymer ?
#
loop_
_entity_poly.entity_id
_entity_poly.type
_entity_poly.pdbx_seq_one_letter_code
_entity_poly.pdbx_strand_id
1 'polypeptide(L)'
;MPIGGDDCGYELIVDLRAGEARGCVGEFSKVEGFCYPPQWRSVEAMLAEIADALEADQPVLGCERIADDGRLFWVEPSEVEFPVS
;
A
#
# COMPACT_ATOMS: atom_id res chain seq x y z
N MET A 1 6.04 1.67 -13.55
CA MET A 1 6.58 3.00 -13.20
C MET A 1 6.48 3.15 -11.70
N PRO A 2 7.58 3.40 -10.98
CA PRO A 2 7.55 3.60 -9.53
C PRO A 2 6.79 4.86 -9.13
N ILE A 3 6.00 4.77 -8.07
CA ILE A 3 5.23 5.87 -7.47
C ILE A 3 5.39 5.96 -5.94
N GLY A 4 6.06 4.98 -5.33
CA GLY A 4 6.42 4.96 -3.91
C GLY A 4 7.44 3.85 -3.64
N GLY A 5 8.07 3.89 -2.47
CA GLY A 5 9.02 2.86 -2.04
C GLY A 5 9.13 2.82 -0.52
N ASP A 6 9.56 1.68 0.01
CA ASP A 6 9.67 1.41 1.44
C ASP A 6 11.11 1.59 1.99
N ASP A 7 12.04 2.05 1.15
CA ASP A 7 13.49 2.11 1.40
C ASP A 7 14.16 0.77 1.79
N CYS A 8 13.42 -0.34 1.73
CA CYS A 8 13.88 -1.71 2.04
C CYS A 8 13.97 -2.59 0.78
N GLY A 9 13.62 -2.06 -0.39
CA GLY A 9 13.82 -2.69 -1.68
C GLY A 9 12.54 -3.06 -2.44
N TYR A 10 11.37 -2.74 -1.87
CA TYR A 10 10.09 -2.86 -2.54
C TYR A 10 9.62 -1.50 -3.05
N GLU A 11 9.11 -1.50 -4.28
CA GLU A 11 8.55 -0.32 -4.92
C GLU A 11 7.06 -0.53 -5.13
N LEU A 12 6.27 0.52 -4.87
CA LEU A 12 4.90 0.59 -5.33
C LEU A 12 4.92 1.10 -6.79
N ILE A 13 4.39 0.31 -7.72
CA ILE A 13 4.45 0.64 -9.14
C ILE A 13 3.07 0.67 -9.80
N VAL A 14 2.95 1.50 -10.83
CA VAL A 14 1.89 1.40 -11.84
C VAL A 14 2.37 0.52 -12.98
N ASP A 15 1.62 -0.53 -13.34
CA ASP A 15 1.93 -1.35 -14.51
C ASP A 15 1.58 -0.60 -15.80
N LEU A 16 2.57 -0.33 -16.64
CA LEU A 16 2.39 0.36 -17.92
C LEU A 16 2.48 -0.58 -19.13
N ARG A 17 2.73 -1.87 -18.90
CA ARG A 17 2.84 -2.88 -19.95
C ARG A 17 1.47 -3.06 -20.61
N ALA A 18 1.47 -3.46 -21.88
CA ALA A 18 0.23 -3.82 -22.54
C ALA A 18 -0.37 -5.09 -21.90
N GLY A 19 -1.69 -5.12 -21.72
CA GLY A 19 -2.39 -6.25 -21.12
C GLY A 19 -3.50 -5.80 -20.17
N GLU A 20 -4.21 -6.76 -19.59
CA GLU A 20 -5.33 -6.51 -18.68
C GLU A 20 -4.91 -5.81 -17.38
N ALA A 21 -3.65 -5.99 -16.96
CA ALA A 21 -3.09 -5.36 -15.77
C ALA A 21 -2.63 -3.91 -16.01
N ARG A 22 -2.72 -3.38 -17.24
CA ARG A 22 -2.27 -2.01 -17.54
C ARG A 22 -3.04 -1.00 -16.71
N GLY A 23 -2.32 -0.19 -15.94
CA GLY A 23 -2.87 0.83 -15.05
C GLY A 23 -3.06 0.37 -13.61
N CYS A 24 -3.00 -0.94 -13.35
CA CYS A 24 -3.06 -1.46 -11.99
C CYS A 24 -1.85 -1.03 -11.18
N VAL A 25 -2.04 -0.94 -9.86
CA VAL A 25 -1.01 -0.59 -8.90
C VAL A 25 -0.72 -1.79 -8.02
N GLY A 26 0.56 -2.06 -7.81
CA GLY A 26 0.95 -3.03 -6.80
C GLY A 26 2.42 -3.03 -6.44
N GLU A 27 2.75 -3.86 -5.46
CA GLU A 27 4.10 -4.03 -4.96
C GLU A 27 4.98 -4.78 -5.97
N PHE A 28 6.21 -4.28 -6.13
CA PHE A 28 7.19 -4.82 -7.04
C PHE A 28 8.57 -4.90 -6.39
N SER A 29 9.16 -6.08 -6.45
CA SER A 29 10.56 -6.33 -6.14
C SER A 29 11.41 -6.30 -7.42
N LYS A 30 12.59 -5.67 -7.36
CA LYS A 30 13.55 -5.70 -8.48
C LYS A 30 14.09 -7.10 -8.79
N VAL A 31 14.00 -8.02 -7.83
CA VAL A 31 14.48 -9.40 -7.96
C VAL A 31 13.35 -10.32 -8.41
N GLU A 32 12.18 -10.21 -7.79
CA GLU A 32 11.07 -11.17 -7.98
C GLU A 32 9.97 -10.66 -8.92
N GLY A 33 9.94 -9.36 -9.21
CA GLY A 33 8.85 -8.73 -9.93
C GLY A 33 7.65 -8.46 -9.03
N PHE A 34 6.43 -8.63 -9.54
CA PHE A 34 5.23 -8.57 -8.71
C PHE A 34 5.20 -9.76 -7.76
N CYS A 35 5.37 -9.51 -6.46
CA CYS A 35 5.30 -10.55 -5.42
C CYS A 35 3.86 -11.04 -5.20
N TYR A 36 2.87 -10.19 -5.52
CA TYR A 36 1.44 -10.45 -5.35
C TYR A 36 0.64 -9.98 -6.57
N PRO A 37 -0.62 -10.42 -6.73
CA PRO A 37 -1.55 -9.76 -7.66
C PRO A 37 -1.66 -8.25 -7.34
N PRO A 38 -1.88 -7.39 -8.35
CA PRO A 38 -2.01 -5.96 -8.12
C PRO A 38 -3.09 -5.65 -7.07
N GLN A 39 -2.73 -4.88 -6.07
CA GLN A 39 -3.60 -4.51 -4.96
C GLN A 39 -4.72 -3.57 -5.39
N TRP A 40 -4.47 -2.68 -6.37
CA TRP A 40 -5.46 -1.75 -6.90
C TRP A 40 -5.59 -1.81 -8.41
N ARG A 41 -6.81 -1.58 -8.92
CA ARG A 41 -7.10 -1.54 -10.36
C ARG A 41 -6.60 -0.27 -11.05
N SER A 42 -6.37 0.81 -10.30
CA SER A 42 -5.86 2.08 -10.82
C SER A 42 -5.25 2.92 -9.70
N VAL A 43 -4.47 3.94 -10.07
CA VAL A 43 -3.99 4.97 -9.12
C VAL A 43 -5.16 5.71 -8.47
N GLU A 44 -6.24 5.95 -9.21
CA GLU A 44 -7.45 6.58 -8.69
C GLU A 44 -8.09 5.72 -7.58
N ALA A 45 -8.23 4.41 -7.80
CA ALA A 45 -8.78 3.51 -6.79
C ALA A 45 -7.91 3.46 -5.52
N MET A 46 -6.58 3.45 -5.69
CA MET A 46 -5.65 3.50 -4.57
C MET A 46 -5.78 4.81 -3.77
N LEU A 47 -5.81 5.96 -4.45
CA LEU A 47 -5.92 7.25 -3.77
C LEU A 47 -7.29 7.44 -3.11
N ALA A 48 -8.37 6.94 -3.72
CA ALA A 48 -9.70 6.96 -3.13
C ALA A 48 -9.75 6.12 -1.85
N GLU A 49 -9.23 4.89 -1.86
CA GLU A 49 -9.19 4.04 -0.67
C GLU A 49 -8.34 4.67 0.44
N ILE A 50 -7.17 5.24 0.11
CA ILE A 50 -6.33 5.94 1.09
C ILE A 50 -7.04 7.17 1.66
N ALA A 51 -7.74 7.96 0.83
CA ALA A 51 -8.50 9.11 1.30
C ALA A 51 -9.64 8.70 2.23
N ASP A 52 -10.44 7.71 1.84
CA ASP A 52 -11.53 7.16 2.65
C ASP A 52 -11.00 6.63 3.99
N ALA A 53 -9.86 5.93 3.96
CA ALA A 53 -9.22 5.40 5.16
C ALA A 53 -8.72 6.50 6.10
N LEU A 54 -8.22 7.62 5.55
CA LEU A 54 -7.80 8.77 6.33
C LEU A 54 -8.99 9.50 6.98
N GLU A 55 -10.12 9.61 6.27
CA GLU A 55 -11.32 10.32 6.73
C GLU A 55 -12.19 9.52 7.69
N ALA A 56 -12.32 8.22 7.46
CA ALA A 56 -13.26 7.33 8.16
C ALA A 56 -12.59 6.30 9.09
N ASP A 57 -11.27 6.43 9.31
CA ASP A 57 -10.47 5.52 10.16
C ASP A 57 -10.66 4.05 9.75
N GLN A 58 -10.62 3.79 8.44
CA GLN A 58 -10.75 2.45 7.87
C GLN A 58 -9.38 1.82 7.60
N PRO A 59 -9.27 0.49 7.60
CA PRO A 59 -8.04 -0.18 7.19
C PRO A 59 -7.82 -0.06 5.67
N VAL A 60 -6.55 -0.03 5.26
CA VAL A 60 -6.13 -0.17 3.85
C VAL A 60 -5.45 -1.51 3.70
N LEU A 61 -5.90 -2.32 2.74
CA LEU A 61 -5.39 -3.70 2.55
C LEU A 61 -5.41 -4.57 3.82
N GLY A 62 -6.32 -4.28 4.76
CA GLY A 62 -6.42 -4.97 6.04
C GLY A 62 -5.46 -4.45 7.12
N CYS A 63 -4.59 -3.49 6.82
CA CYS A 63 -3.72 -2.83 7.78
C CYS A 63 -4.43 -1.65 8.46
N GLU A 64 -4.29 -1.54 9.77
CA GLU A 64 -4.82 -0.44 10.57
C GLU A 64 -3.87 0.75 10.57
N ARG A 65 -4.45 1.96 10.64
CA ARG A 65 -3.67 3.20 10.68
C ARG A 65 -3.23 3.51 12.11
N ILE A 66 -1.94 3.80 12.28
CA ILE A 66 -1.39 4.37 13.51
C ILE A 66 -0.76 5.73 13.21
N ALA A 67 -1.10 6.74 14.01
CA ALA A 67 -0.45 8.04 14.00
C ALA A 67 0.48 8.16 15.20
N ASP A 68 1.78 8.34 14.95
CA ASP A 68 2.80 8.50 16.00
C ASP A 68 3.85 9.54 15.58
N ASP A 69 4.17 10.48 16.46
CA ASP A 69 5.13 11.58 16.25
C ASP A 69 5.05 12.28 14.87
N GLY A 70 3.83 12.62 14.44
CA GLY A 70 3.59 13.30 13.15
C GLY A 70 3.78 12.41 11.92
N ARG A 71 3.94 11.09 12.11
CA ARG A 71 4.04 10.08 11.07
C ARG A 71 2.80 9.20 11.06
N LEU A 72 2.50 8.66 9.88
CA LEU A 72 1.44 7.69 9.67
C LEU A 72 2.06 6.35 9.30
N PHE A 73 1.57 5.31 9.95
CA PHE A 73 1.93 3.93 9.73
C PHE A 73 0.67 3.13 9.40
N TRP A 74 0.81 2.11 8.56
CA TRP A 74 -0.20 1.09 8.32
C TRP A 74 0.37 -0.23 8.83
N VAL A 75 -0.23 -0.80 9.87
CA VAL A 75 0.27 -2.01 10.53
C VAL A 75 -0.72 -3.15 10.38
N GLU A 76 -0.22 -4.36 10.19
CA GLU A 76 -1.11 -5.52 10.20
C GLU A 76 -1.69 -5.70 11.61
N PRO A 77 -2.97 -6.07 11.78
CA PRO A 77 -3.59 -6.24 13.09
C PRO A 77 -2.84 -7.21 14.01
N SER A 78 -2.11 -8.19 13.44
CA SER A 78 -1.27 -9.12 14.20
C SER A 78 0.03 -8.51 14.74
N GLU A 79 0.43 -7.33 14.24
CA GLU A 79 1.60 -6.58 14.72
C GLU A 79 1.22 -5.58 15.82
N VAL A 80 -0.08 -5.42 16.11
CA VAL A 80 -0.61 -4.59 17.19
C VAL A 80 -0.50 -5.33 18.54
N GLU A 81 0.71 -5.72 18.95
CA GLU A 81 0.96 -6.19 20.32
C GLU A 81 1.39 -5.00 21.23
N PHE A 82 0.36 -4.41 21.85
CA PHE A 82 0.35 -3.61 23.10
C PHE A 82 1.28 -2.39 23.26
N PRO A 83 0.75 -1.15 23.36
CA PRO A 83 1.40 -0.15 24.21
C PRO A 83 1.21 -0.61 25.66
N VAL A 84 2.26 -1.15 26.28
CA VAL A 84 2.30 -1.32 27.73
C VAL A 84 2.16 0.07 28.35
N SER A 85 1.13 0.22 29.18
CA SER A 85 0.81 1.43 29.95
C SER A 85 1.91 1.87 30.89
#